data_AF-A0A9D5CRJ7-F1
#
_entry.id   AF-A0A9D5CRJ7-F1
#
_cell.length_a   1.000
_cell.length_b   1.000
_cell.length_c   1.000
_cell.angle_alpha   90.00
_cell.angle_beta   90.00
_cell.angle_gamma   90.00
#
_symmetry.space_group_name_H-M   'P 1'
#
loop_
_entity.id
_entity.type
_entity.pdbx_description
1 polymer ?
#
loop_
_entity_poly.entity_id
_entity_poly.type
_entity_poly.pdbx_seq_one_letter_code
_entity_poly.pdbx_strand_id
1 'polypeptide(L)' 'MTTEEAKTDKARKRYFELHLAEVRDAIKAGVDVKGYFAGSLADSFKRGSGYTLRFGLNYVDFNTLQRSPKDSAKYVVL' A
#
# COMPACT_ATOMS: atom_id res chain seq x y z
N MET A 1 -13.91 -9.67 3.24
CA MET A 1 -12.70 -9.75 2.40
C MET A 1 -11.93 -11.00 2.81
N THR A 2 -11.64 -11.89 1.87
CA THR A 2 -10.84 -13.09 2.11
C THR A 2 -9.35 -12.72 2.22
N THR A 3 -8.52 -13.65 2.73
CA THR A 3 -7.06 -13.47 2.76
C THR A 3 -6.49 -13.22 1.37
N GLU A 4 -6.99 -13.94 0.35
CA GLU A 4 -6.52 -13.79 -1.03
C GLU A 4 -6.92 -12.44 -1.62
N GLU A 5 -8.17 -11.99 -1.40
CA GLU A 5 -8.59 -10.64 -1.81
C GLU A 5 -7.73 -9.55 -1.16
N ALA A 6 -7.38 -9.74 0.12
CA ALA A 6 -6.53 -8.82 0.86
C ALA A 6 -5.08 -8.79 0.34
N LYS A 7 -4.58 -9.90 -0.22
CA LYS A 7 -3.22 -10.04 -0.76
C LYS A 7 -3.10 -9.56 -2.21
N THR A 8 -4.09 -9.80 -3.06
CA THR A 8 -4.07 -9.37 -4.47
C THR A 8 -4.33 -7.86 -4.61
N ASP A 9 -5.07 -7.25 -3.67
CA ASP A 9 -5.24 -5.82 -3.46
C ASP A 9 -5.29 -4.91 -4.71
N LYS A 10 -6.06 -5.34 -5.72
CA LYS A 10 -6.13 -4.72 -7.05
C LYS A 10 -6.35 -3.20 -7.04
N ALA A 11 -7.22 -2.72 -6.15
CA ALA A 11 -7.51 -1.30 -6.02
C ALA A 11 -6.27 -0.50 -5.56
N ARG A 12 -5.47 -1.06 -4.64
CA ARG A 12 -4.23 -0.43 -4.17
C ARG A 12 -3.14 -0.45 -5.24
N LYS A 13 -3.02 -1.54 -6.01
CA LYS A 13 -2.13 -1.58 -7.18
C LYS A 13 -2.45 -0.46 -8.15
N ARG A 14 -3.73 -0.33 -8.52
CA ARG A 14 -4.19 0.72 -9.44
C ARG A 14 -3.94 2.12 -8.87
N TYR A 15 -4.15 2.31 -7.57
CA TYR A 15 -3.83 3.55 -6.88
C TYR A 15 -2.34 3.90 -7.02
N PHE A 16 -1.43 2.98 -6.73
CA PHE A 16 0.01 3.26 -6.85
C PHE A 16 0.44 3.50 -8.29
N GLU A 17 -0.05 2.71 -9.24
CA GLU A 17 0.24 2.91 -10.66
C GLU A 17 -0.12 4.33 -11.12
N LEU A 18 -1.34 4.78 -10.82
CA LEU A 18 -1.80 6.11 -11.19
C LEU A 18 -1.04 7.20 -10.43
N HIS A 19 -0.92 7.06 -9.11
CA HIS A 19 -0.36 8.14 -8.30
C HIS A 19 1.15 8.31 -8.52
N LEU A 20 1.89 7.23 -8.73
CA LEU A 20 3.32 7.31 -9.06
C LEU A 20 3.55 7.86 -10.48
N ALA A 21 2.61 7.66 -11.41
CA ALA A 21 2.66 8.31 -12.72
C ALA A 21 2.51 9.84 -12.59
N GLU A 22 1.58 10.31 -11.77
CA GLU A 22 1.42 11.75 -11.50
C GLU A 22 2.64 12.35 -10.76
N VAL A 23 3.21 11.63 -9.78
CA VAL A 23 4.45 12.06 -9.11
C VAL A 23 5.59 12.19 -10.12
N ARG A 24 5.74 11.22 -11.02
CA ARG A 24 6.73 11.27 -12.10
C ARG A 24 6.50 12.48 -13.00
N ASP A 25 5.26 12.78 -13.36
CA ASP A 25 4.96 13.89 -14.27
C ASP A 25 5.13 15.26 -13.57
N ALA A 26 4.88 15.34 -12.26
CA ALA A 26 5.25 16.51 -11.44
C ALA A 26 6.77 16.74 -11.40
N ILE A 27 7.57 15.67 -11.25
CA ILE A 27 9.05 15.76 -11.33
C ILE A 27 9.49 16.30 -12.68
N LYS A 28 8.91 15.81 -13.79
CA LYS A 28 9.20 16.32 -15.14
C LYS A 28 8.82 17.79 -15.31
N ALA A 29 7.78 18.26 -14.62
CA ALA A 29 7.36 19.65 -14.61
C ALA A 29 8.22 20.56 -13.70
N GLY A 30 9.26 20.01 -13.05
CA GLY A 30 10.21 20.77 -12.23
C GLY A 30 9.89 20.82 -10.74
N VAL A 31 8.91 20.02 -10.26
CA VAL A 31 8.63 19.92 -8.82
C VAL A 31 9.73 19.11 -8.12
N ASP A 32 10.27 19.66 -7.03
CA ASP A 32 11.35 19.01 -6.27
C ASP A 32 10.82 17.92 -5.31
N VAL A 33 10.50 16.75 -5.86
CA VAL A 33 10.04 15.59 -5.08
C VAL A 33 11.24 14.79 -4.55
N LYS A 34 11.42 14.75 -3.23
CA LYS A 34 12.53 14.04 -2.57
C LYS A 34 12.26 12.59 -2.21
N GLY A 35 11.00 12.16 -2.24
CA GLY A 35 10.62 10.80 -1.91
C GLY A 35 9.12 10.60 -1.84
N TYR A 36 8.71 9.34 -1.84
CA TYR A 36 7.32 8.93 -1.73
C TYR A 36 7.19 7.87 -0.63
N PHE A 37 6.37 8.15 0.39
CA PHE A 37 6.13 7.24 1.50
C PHE A 37 4.74 6.63 1.39
N ALA A 38 4.69 5.33 1.08
CA ALA A 38 3.44 4.61 1.01
C ALA A 38 2.85 4.37 2.41
N GLY A 39 1.67 4.94 2.68
CA GLY A 39 0.88 4.56 3.84
C GLY A 39 0.25 3.17 3.64
N SER A 40 0.58 2.12 4.39
CA SER A 40 1.60 1.93 5.43
C SER A 40 2.37 0.64 5.18
N LEU A 41 3.47 0.38 5.91
CA LEU A 41 4.27 -0.85 5.74
C LEU A 41 3.46 -2.14 5.94
N ALA A 42 2.59 -2.19 6.95
CA ALA A 42 1.80 -3.37 7.30
C ALA A 42 0.36 -3.01 7.70
N ASP A 43 -0.53 -4.01 7.62
CA ASP A 43 -1.88 -3.90 8.16
C ASP A 43 -1.83 -3.62 9.66
N SER A 44 -2.64 -2.68 10.12
CA SER A 44 -2.61 -2.15 11.48
C SER A 44 -3.99 -1.62 11.89
N PHE A 45 -4.16 -1.34 13.17
CA PHE A 45 -5.35 -0.69 13.70
C PHE A 45 -5.58 0.68 13.04
N LYS A 46 -6.80 0.93 12.56
CA LYS A 46 -7.21 2.17 11.88
C LYS A 46 -8.34 2.88 12.61
N ARG A 47 -8.05 3.39 13.81
CA ARG A 47 -8.95 4.24 14.63
C ARG A 47 -10.41 3.72 14.55
N GLY A 48 -11.34 4.52 14.03
CA GLY A 48 -12.77 4.19 13.97
C GLY A 48 -13.12 2.93 13.16
N SER A 49 -12.26 2.45 12.29
CA SER A 49 -12.47 1.21 11.52
C SER A 49 -11.83 -0.03 12.16
N GLY A 50 -11.13 0.12 13.30
CA GLY A 50 -10.46 -1.00 13.95
C GLY A 50 -9.50 -1.74 13.00
N TYR A 51 -9.63 -3.06 12.96
CA TYR A 51 -8.81 -3.95 12.11
C TYR A 51 -9.49 -4.35 10.79
N THR A 52 -10.64 -3.74 10.46
CA THR A 52 -11.42 -4.12 9.27
C THR A 52 -10.78 -3.61 7.97
N LEU A 53 -10.13 -2.45 8.02
CA LEU A 53 -9.44 -1.86 6.87
C LEU A 53 -7.97 -2.27 6.84
N ARG A 54 -7.52 -2.75 5.69
CA ARG A 54 -6.19 -3.35 5.49
C ARG A 54 -5.34 -2.56 4.49
N PHE A 55 -4.75 -1.46 4.97
CA PHE A 55 -3.94 -0.52 4.17
C PHE A 55 -2.43 -0.85 4.13
N GLY A 56 -1.98 -1.97 4.70
CA GLY A 56 -0.58 -2.34 4.66
C GLY A 56 -0.10 -2.74 3.27
N LEU A 57 1.18 -2.53 2.97
CA LEU A 57 1.89 -3.25 1.89
C LEU A 57 2.08 -4.73 2.22
N ASN A 58 2.11 -5.05 3.52
CA ASN A 58 2.10 -6.42 4.01
C ASN A 58 0.75 -6.74 4.63
N TYR A 59 0.18 -7.87 4.21
CA TYR A 59 -0.92 -8.52 4.92
C TYR A 59 -0.39 -9.00 6.28
N VAL A 60 -1.17 -8.79 7.33
CA VAL A 60 -0.89 -9.32 8.68
C VAL A 60 -2.01 -10.26 9.07
N ASP A 61 -1.68 -11.51 9.35
CA ASP A 61 -2.58 -12.38 10.09
C ASP A 61 -2.62 -11.91 11.54
N PHE A 62 -3.78 -11.43 12.02
CA PHE A 62 -3.88 -10.87 13.36
C PHE A 62 -3.91 -11.94 14.47
N ASN A 63 -4.10 -13.21 14.12
CA ASN A 63 -4.03 -14.30 15.10
C ASN A 63 -2.58 -14.75 15.34
N THR A 64 -1.75 -14.76 14.29
CA THR A 64 -0.38 -15.29 14.33
C THR A 64 0.71 -14.22 14.23
N LEU A 65 0.33 -12.99 13.85
CA LEU A 65 1.20 -11.86 13.51
C LEU A 65 2.13 -12.11 12.32
N GLN A 66 1.94 -13.22 11.59
CA GLN A 66 2.71 -13.51 10.38
C GLN A 66 2.41 -12.47 9.30
N ARG A 67 3.46 -12.06 8.60
CA ARG A 67 3.41 -11.05 7.53
C ARG A 67 3.61 -11.71 6.18
N SER A 68 2.87 -11.24 5.20
CA SER A 68 3.06 -11.63 3.79
C SER A 68 2.97 -10.39 2.91
N PRO A 69 3.92 -10.17 1.98
CA PRO A 69 3.82 -9.10 1.01
C PRO A 69 2.52 -9.22 0.20
N LYS A 70 1.84 -8.10 -0.01
CA LYS A 70 0.73 -8.00 -0.97
C LYS A 70 1.28 -7.71 -2.37
N ASP A 71 0.45 -7.89 -3.39
CA ASP A 71 0.85 -7.60 -4.76
C ASP A 71 1.24 -6.14 -4.95
N SER A 72 0.55 -5.21 -4.28
CA SER A 72 0.89 -3.78 -4.34
C SER A 72 2.25 -3.42 -3.74
N ALA A 73 2.86 -4.29 -2.91
CA ALA A 73 4.18 -4.03 -2.34
C ALA A 73 5.23 -3.80 -3.43
N LYS A 74 5.09 -4.48 -4.59
CA LYS A 74 6.01 -4.42 -5.73
C LYS A 74 6.13 -3.03 -6.36
N TYR A 75 5.19 -2.11 -6.11
CA TYR A 75 5.18 -0.77 -6.70
C TYR A 75 6.00 0.26 -5.92
N VAL A 76 6.36 -0.05 -4.68
CA VAL A 76 6.93 0.91 -3.71
C VAL A 76 8.14 0.32 -2.97
N VAL A 77 8.73 -0.75 -3.51
CA VAL A 77 10.00 -1.29 -3.01
C VAL A 77 11.14 -0.38 -3.47
N LEU A 78 11.98 0.01 -2.51
CA LEU A 78 13.26 0.70 -2.70
C LEU A 78 14.22 -0.13 -3.56
#